data_AF-C7G6Q2-F1
#
_entry.id   AF-C7G6Q2-F1
#
_cell.length_a   1.000
_cell.length_b   1.000
_cell.length_c   1.000
_cell.angle_alpha   90.00
_cell.angle_beta   90.00
_cell.angle_gamma   90.00
#
_symmetry.space_group_name_H-M   'P 1'
#
loop_
_entity.id
_entity.type
_entity.pdbx_description
1 polymer ?
#
loop_
_entity_poly.entity_id
_entity_poly.type
_entity_poly.pdbx_seq_one_letter_code
_entity_poly.pdbx_strand_id
1 'polypeptide(L)' 'EPPTDWGVSKIYTIINARYEGYKPTIVTSNYTDTELEKRLTPQNGDDMTARATVDRLREMCEALVMEGQSWRSR' A
#
# COMPACT_ATOMS: atom_id res chain seq x y z
N GLU A 1 -6.41 13.03 -4.12
CA GLU A 1 -7.44 12.27 -4.85
C GLU A 1 -7.94 11.12 -3.96
N PRO A 2 -9.26 11.01 -3.71
CA PRO A 2 -9.83 9.93 -2.93
C PRO A 2 -9.61 8.56 -3.62
N PRO A 3 -9.52 7.44 -2.86
CA PRO A 3 -9.41 6.12 -3.46
C PRO A 3 -10.68 5.81 -4.26
N THR A 4 -10.51 5.36 -5.51
CA THR A 4 -11.61 4.83 -6.33
C THR A 4 -11.58 3.31 -6.28
N ASP A 5 -12.75 2.66 -6.31
CA ASP A 5 -12.84 1.19 -6.28
C ASP A 5 -11.98 0.55 -7.37
N TRP A 6 -11.99 1.13 -8.58
CA TRP A 6 -11.14 0.71 -9.68
C TRP A 6 -9.64 0.85 -9.36
N GLY A 7 -9.22 1.99 -8.80
CA GLY A 7 -7.82 2.24 -8.46
C GLY A 7 -7.31 1.25 -7.41
N VAL A 8 -8.10 1.01 -6.38
CA VAL A 8 -7.78 0.06 -5.29
C VAL A 8 -7.69 -1.36 -5.85
N SER A 9 -8.65 -1.77 -6.68
CA SER A 9 -8.65 -3.08 -7.34
C SER A 9 -7.42 -3.28 -8.23
N LYS A 10 -6.98 -2.25 -8.96
CA LYS A 10 -5.78 -2.33 -9.80
C LYS A 10 -4.50 -2.45 -8.97
N ILE A 11 -4.36 -1.68 -7.90
CA ILE A 11 -3.21 -1.79 -6.99
C ILE A 11 -3.15 -3.21 -6.42
N TYR A 12 -4.26 -3.71 -5.89
CA TYR A 12 -4.34 -5.07 -5.37
C TYR A 12 -3.93 -6.12 -6.41
N THR A 13 -4.46 -6.02 -7.64
CA THR A 13 -4.14 -6.96 -8.73
C THR A 13 -2.64 -7.01 -9.04
N ILE A 14 -1.98 -5.84 -9.07
CA ILE A 14 -0.53 -5.76 -9.32
C ILE A 14 0.24 -6.38 -8.16
N ILE A 15 -0.09 -6.03 -6.91
CA ILE A 15 0.59 -6.57 -5.73
C ILE A 15 0.39 -8.08 -5.63
N ASN A 16 -0.83 -8.57 -5.85
CA ASN A 16 -1.14 -10.00 -5.85
C ASN A 16 -0.37 -10.77 -6.92
N ALA A 17 -0.30 -10.26 -8.16
CA ALA A 17 0.45 -10.92 -9.22
C ALA A 17 1.97 -10.99 -8.93
N ARG A 18 2.53 -9.99 -8.24
CA ARG A 18 3.94 -10.00 -7.81
C ARG A 18 4.18 -10.96 -6.65
N TYR A 19 3.24 -11.03 -5.72
CA TYR A 19 3.21 -12.00 -4.62
C TYR A 19 3.21 -13.43 -5.13
N GLU A 20 2.21 -13.79 -5.94
CA GLU A 20 2.08 -15.13 -6.52
C GLU A 20 3.27 -15.50 -7.42
N GLY A 21 3.87 -14.50 -8.07
CA GLY A 21 5.01 -14.68 -8.95
C GLY A 21 6.38 -14.63 -8.27
N TYR A 22 6.45 -14.50 -6.94
CA TYR A 22 7.68 -14.31 -6.16
C TYR A 22 8.58 -13.20 -6.73
N LYS A 23 7.99 -12.10 -7.20
CA LYS A 23 8.73 -10.99 -7.82
C LYS A 23 9.00 -9.90 -6.77
N PRO A 24 10.25 -9.72 -6.32
CA PRO A 24 10.56 -8.77 -5.25
C PRO A 24 10.18 -7.34 -5.65
N THR A 25 9.60 -6.58 -4.73
CA THR A 25 9.03 -5.25 -5.00
C THR A 25 9.56 -4.25 -3.98
N ILE A 26 9.87 -3.03 -4.42
CA ILE A 26 10.19 -1.93 -3.51
C ILE A 26 9.01 -0.96 -3.54
N VAL A 27 8.50 -0.60 -2.36
CA VAL A 27 7.40 0.35 -2.19
C VAL A 27 7.85 1.41 -1.18
N THR A 28 7.56 2.67 -1.49
CA THR A 28 7.73 3.79 -0.56
C THR A 28 6.37 4.35 -0.22
N SER A 29 6.10 4.54 1.07
CA SER A 29 4.86 5.13 1.57
C SER A 29 5.18 6.17 2.63
N ASN A 30 4.43 7.25 2.66
CA ASN A 30 4.43 8.22 3.76
C ASN A 30 3.39 7.87 4.83
N TYR A 31 2.73 6.72 4.69
CA TYR A 31 1.72 6.21 5.61
C TYR A 31 2.23 4.97 6.31
N THR A 32 1.86 4.83 7.58
CA THR A 32 1.92 3.54 8.30
C THR A 32 0.96 2.52 7.68
N ASP A 33 1.03 1.26 8.09
CA ASP A 33 0.15 0.20 7.59
C ASP A 33 -1.33 0.54 7.77
N THR A 34 -1.72 0.94 8.98
CA THR A 34 -3.12 1.25 9.30
C THR A 34 -3.62 2.48 8.57
N GLU A 35 -2.76 3.49 8.39
CA GLU A 35 -3.08 4.66 7.58
C GLU A 35 -3.17 4.30 6.10
N LEU A 36 -2.33 3.40 5.60
CA LEU A 36 -2.34 2.94 4.22
C LEU A 36 -3.61 2.13 3.93
N GLU A 37 -4.00 1.21 4.83
CA GLU A 37 -5.28 0.50 4.76
C GLU A 37 -6.43 1.50 4.67
N LYS A 38 -6.52 2.43 5.62
CA LYS A 38 -7.54 3.48 5.63
C LYS A 38 -7.52 4.33 4.36
N ARG A 39 -6.33 4.61 3.82
CA ARG A 39 -6.14 5.42 2.61
C ARG A 39 -6.61 4.70 1.34
N LEU A 40 -6.52 3.37 1.34
CA LEU A 40 -6.95 2.50 0.24
C LEU A 40 -8.41 2.07 0.38
N THR A 41 -9.02 2.10 1.56
CA THR A 41 -10.44 1.78 1.73
C THR A 41 -11.32 2.86 1.06
N PRO A 42 -12.18 2.49 0.08
CA PRO A 42 -13.14 3.42 -0.51
C PRO A 42 -14.15 3.93 0.53
N GLN A 43 -14.65 5.16 0.34
CA GLN A 43 -15.48 5.84 1.35
C GLN A 43 -16.77 5.08 1.73
N ASN A 44 -17.32 4.29 0.81
CA ASN A 44 -18.51 3.46 1.02
C ASN A 44 -18.23 1.96 0.77
N GLY A 45 -16.95 1.55 0.76
CA GLY A 45 -16.52 0.18 0.52
C GLY A 45 -16.11 -0.53 1.80
N ASP A 46 -15.92 -1.85 1.71
CA ASP A 46 -15.21 -2.59 2.75
C ASP A 46 -13.70 -2.35 2.69
N ASP A 47 -13.01 -2.67 3.78
CA ASP A 47 -11.56 -2.56 3.90
C ASP A 47 -10.82 -3.85 3.48
N MET A 48 -11.53 -4.88 3.03
CA MET A 48 -10.93 -6.21 2.83
C MET A 48 -9.83 -6.17 1.78
N THR A 49 -10.08 -5.48 0.66
CA THR A 49 -9.07 -5.35 -0.42
C THR A 49 -7.86 -4.54 0.03
N ALA A 50 -8.08 -3.50 0.84
CA ALA A 50 -7.03 -2.67 1.39
C ALA A 50 -6.13 -3.47 2.35
N ARG A 51 -6.74 -4.17 3.31
CA ARG A 51 -6.05 -5.04 4.26
C ARG A 51 -5.27 -6.14 3.55
N ALA A 52 -5.90 -6.82 2.59
CA ALA A 52 -5.25 -7.88 1.82
C ALA A 52 -4.08 -7.36 0.94
N THR A 53 -4.11 -6.08 0.55
CA THR A 53 -2.98 -5.44 -0.14
C THR A 53 -1.81 -5.21 0.82
N VAL A 54 -2.09 -4.64 1.99
CA VAL A 54 -1.06 -4.32 2.99
C VAL A 54 -0.43 -5.60 3.56
N ASP A 55 -1.23 -6.62 3.80
CA ASP A 55 -0.79 -7.95 4.27
C ASP A 55 0.24 -8.57 3.31
N ARG A 56 -0.06 -8.63 2.01
CA ARG A 56 0.89 -9.11 0.98
C ARG A 56 2.17 -8.29 0.92
N LEU A 57 2.07 -6.98 1.08
CA LEU A 57 3.26 -6.12 1.14
C LEU A 57 4.11 -6.47 2.36
N ARG A 58 3.51 -6.74 3.52
CA ARG A 58 4.22 -7.12 4.74
C ARG A 58 4.82 -8.52 4.68
N GLU A 59 4.21 -9.44 3.94
CA GLU A 59 4.81 -10.76 3.70
C GLU A 59 6.03 -10.69 2.75
N MET A 60 6.00 -9.81 1.75
CA MET A 60 7.08 -9.71 0.75
C MET A 60 8.20 -8.73 1.10
N CYS A 61 7.92 -7.73 1.94
CA CYS A 61 8.81 -6.59 2.15
C CYS A 61 9.18 -6.43 3.63
N GLU A 62 10.40 -5.99 3.88
CA GLU A 62 10.83 -5.51 5.19
C GLU A 62 10.57 -4.00 5.30
N ALA A 63 9.96 -3.56 6.40
CA ALA A 63 9.64 -2.15 6.59
C ALA A 63 10.81 -1.37 7.18
N LEU A 64 11.19 -0.28 6.49
CA LEU A 64 12.20 0.67 6.95
C LEU A 64 11.53 2.00 7.26
N VAL A 65 11.58 2.41 8.52
CA VAL A 65 11.04 3.70 8.97
C VAL A 65 12.02 4.81 8.60
N MET A 66 11.52 5.81 7.88
CA MET A 66 12.29 6.99 7.49
C MET A 66 11.80 8.23 8.24
N GLU A 67 12.71 8.88 8.96
CA GLU A 67 12.45 10.11 9.71
C GLU A 67 13.41 11.22 9.27
N GLY A 68 13.00 12.48 9.44
CA GLY A 68 13.85 13.65 9.16
C GLY A 68 13.11 14.81 8.50
N GLN A 69 13.81 15.92 8.31
CA GLN A 69 13.28 17.08 7.60
C GLN A 69 13.20 16.81 6.09
N SER A 70 12.20 17.40 5.44
CA SER A 70 12.09 17.35 3.98
C SER A 70 13.36 17.87 3.32
N TRP A 71 13.94 17.09 2.42
CA TRP A 71 15.10 17.53 1.65
C TRP A 71 14.78 18.74 0.76
N ARG A 72 13.52 18.90 0.33
CA ARG A 72 13.09 20.02 -0.51
C ARG A 72 12.92 21.34 0.23
N SER A 73 12.90 21.32 1.56
CA SER A 73 12.85 22.52 2.39
C SER A 73 14.23 23.00 2.86
N ARG A 74 15.30 22.33 2.40
CA ARG A 74 16.67 22.81 2.51
C ARG A 74 17.04 23.61 1.26
#